data_AF-A0A0P1MC03-F1
#
_entry.id   AF-A0A0P1MC03-F1
#
_cell.length_a   1.000
_cell.length_b   1.000
_cell.length_c   1.000
_cell.angle_alpha   90.00
_cell.angle_beta   90.00
_cell.angle_gamma   90.00
#
_symmetry.space_group_name_H-M   'P 1'
#
loop_
_entity.id
_entity.type
_entity.pdbx_description
1 polymer ?
#
loop_
_entity_poly.entity_id
_entity_poly.type
_entity_poly.pdbx_seq_one_letter_code
_entity_poly.pdbx_strand_id
1 'polypeptide(L)'
;MAKEWILNMANSRWGLTKQNRVGPVAAWIRECAPKEIQEWENFYFKKLEDFLKKKDINLTPAEYLQDLGKKLYIKITEVLRSEIDEVTEEECIEYIKNLVINRTFEGYMTEKETIYGQLQEILNIENIKIESAPDEWDRLYNVDFFIKVNDKYIGLQIKPVTFEHAPEFATKWQEAYKVSHEKFTEKFGGKVFIILSVKRGKDKVIFNKEIIDEIKKEIDRLMTDFP
;
A
#
# COMPACT_ATOMS: atom_id res chain seq x y z
N MET A 1 12.60 1.43 -29.13
CA MET A 1 12.26 2.13 -27.87
C MET A 1 10.77 2.50 -27.79
N ALA A 2 10.23 3.48 -28.53
CA ALA A 2 8.80 3.87 -28.40
C ALA A 2 7.79 2.73 -28.69
N LYS A 3 7.98 1.99 -29.78
CA LYS A 3 7.09 0.87 -30.16
C LYS A 3 7.18 -0.32 -29.20
N GLU A 4 8.36 -0.54 -28.63
CA GLU A 4 8.61 -1.66 -27.71
C GLU A 4 7.85 -1.50 -26.40
N TRP A 5 7.71 -0.26 -25.92
CA TRP A 5 6.84 0.03 -24.78
C TRP A 5 5.38 -0.37 -25.03
N ILE A 6 4.84 -0.08 -26.22
CA ILE A 6 3.47 -0.47 -26.60
C ILE A 6 3.34 -2.00 -26.62
N LEU A 7 4.30 -2.69 -27.24
CA LEU A 7 4.33 -4.15 -27.29
C LEU A 7 4.39 -4.77 -25.88
N ASN A 8 5.24 -4.24 -25.00
CA ASN A 8 5.42 -4.72 -23.63
C ASN A 8 4.19 -4.45 -22.76
N MET A 9 3.61 -3.26 -22.86
CA MET A 9 2.38 -2.89 -22.16
C MET A 9 1.23 -3.82 -22.57
N ALA A 10 1.03 -4.00 -23.87
CA ALA A 10 0.01 -4.87 -24.43
C ALA A 10 0.21 -6.33 -24.00
N ASN A 11 1.41 -6.87 -24.20
CA ASN A 11 1.73 -8.23 -23.79
C ASN A 11 1.51 -8.44 -22.27
N SER A 12 1.86 -7.45 -21.45
CA SER A 12 1.65 -7.52 -19.99
C SER A 12 0.16 -7.51 -19.62
N ARG A 13 -0.63 -6.62 -20.25
CA ARG A 13 -2.08 -6.51 -20.04
C ARG A 13 -2.81 -7.80 -20.39
N TRP A 14 -2.53 -8.38 -21.55
CA TRP A 14 -3.19 -9.61 -22.01
C TRP A 14 -2.46 -10.90 -21.60
N GLY A 15 -1.29 -10.78 -20.99
CA GLY A 15 -0.51 -11.89 -20.45
C GLY A 15 -0.16 -12.96 -21.48
N LEU A 16 0.15 -12.58 -22.72
CA LEU A 16 0.33 -13.54 -23.82
C LEU A 16 1.58 -14.41 -23.62
N THR A 17 2.57 -13.92 -22.88
CA THR A 17 3.77 -14.67 -22.49
C THR A 17 3.78 -15.10 -21.02
N LYS A 18 2.61 -15.14 -20.34
CA LYS A 18 2.54 -15.69 -18.96
C LYS A 18 2.84 -17.19 -18.96
N GLN A 19 3.32 -17.71 -17.83
CA GLN A 19 3.68 -19.13 -17.67
C GLN A 19 2.55 -20.09 -18.07
N ASN A 20 1.28 -19.72 -17.85
CA ASN A 20 0.13 -20.52 -18.26
C ASN A 20 -0.17 -20.47 -19.78
N ARG A 21 0.57 -19.71 -20.58
CA ARG A 21 0.48 -19.66 -22.05
C ARG A 21 1.70 -20.28 -22.71
N VAL A 22 2.89 -19.94 -22.22
CA VAL A 22 4.16 -20.30 -22.88
C VAL A 22 5.04 -21.25 -22.06
N GLY A 23 4.54 -21.73 -20.92
CA GLY A 23 5.28 -22.56 -19.97
C GLY A 23 6.22 -21.76 -19.04
N PRO A 24 6.81 -22.42 -18.02
CA PRO A 24 7.76 -21.79 -17.10
C PRO A 24 9.13 -21.58 -17.77
N VAL A 25 9.20 -20.66 -18.73
CA VAL A 25 10.39 -20.39 -19.58
C VAL A 25 11.67 -20.23 -18.75
N ALA A 26 11.62 -19.49 -17.63
CA ALA A 26 12.77 -19.29 -16.76
C ALA A 26 13.25 -20.57 -16.03
N ALA A 27 12.37 -21.54 -15.78
CA ALA A 27 12.77 -22.84 -15.25
C ALA A 27 13.32 -23.73 -16.37
N TRP A 28 12.65 -23.74 -17.53
CA TRP A 28 13.05 -24.53 -18.69
C TRP A 28 14.41 -24.12 -19.25
N ILE A 29 14.73 -22.83 -19.31
CA ILE A 29 16.06 -22.38 -19.80
C ILE A 29 17.18 -22.77 -18.82
N ARG A 30 16.90 -22.80 -17.51
CA ARG A 30 17.85 -23.29 -16.49
C ARG A 30 18.04 -24.80 -16.56
N GLU A 31 16.97 -25.55 -16.85
CA GLU A 31 17.03 -27.00 -17.10
C GLU A 31 17.85 -27.30 -18.37
N CYS A 32 17.67 -26.50 -19.42
CA CYS A 32 18.37 -26.65 -20.70
C CYS A 32 19.86 -26.29 -20.60
N ALA A 33 20.21 -25.27 -19.82
CA ALA A 33 21.57 -24.70 -19.72
C ALA A 33 22.26 -24.53 -21.11
N PRO A 34 21.61 -23.87 -22.09
CA PRO A 34 22.08 -23.81 -23.47
C PRO A 34 23.33 -22.93 -23.59
N LYS A 35 24.26 -23.31 -24.46
CA LYS A 35 25.40 -22.49 -24.87
C LYS A 35 25.09 -21.68 -26.13
N GLU A 36 24.13 -22.15 -26.92
CA GLU A 36 23.70 -21.52 -28.16
C GLU A 36 22.18 -21.34 -28.22
N ILE A 37 21.74 -20.33 -28.97
CA ILE A 37 20.31 -20.06 -29.12
C ILE A 37 19.54 -21.21 -29.78
N GLN A 38 20.18 -21.95 -30.68
CA GLN A 38 19.53 -23.07 -31.38
C GLN A 38 19.24 -24.24 -30.42
N GLU A 39 20.14 -24.49 -29.46
CA GLU A 39 19.93 -25.48 -28.40
C GLU A 39 18.70 -25.12 -27.56
N TRP A 40 18.58 -23.83 -27.22
CA TRP A 40 17.43 -23.31 -26.49
C TRP A 40 16.13 -23.45 -27.29
N GLU A 41 16.12 -23.02 -28.56
CA GLU A 41 14.91 -23.05 -29.40
C GLU A 41 14.39 -24.49 -29.56
N ASN A 42 15.28 -25.44 -29.86
CA ASN A 42 14.93 -26.85 -30.01
C ASN A 42 14.37 -27.44 -28.70
N PHE A 43 15.02 -27.14 -27.57
CA PHE A 43 14.56 -27.58 -26.25
C PHE A 43 13.20 -26.98 -25.90
N TYR A 44 13.04 -25.67 -26.11
CA TYR A 44 11.82 -24.93 -25.81
C TYR A 44 10.64 -25.46 -26.63
N PHE A 45 10.82 -25.69 -27.94
CA PHE A 45 9.75 -26.16 -28.81
C PHE A 45 9.28 -27.56 -28.40
N LYS A 46 10.20 -28.45 -28.00
CA LYS A 46 9.83 -29.76 -27.47
C LYS A 46 9.00 -29.66 -26.18
N LYS A 47 9.43 -28.82 -25.23
CA LYS A 47 8.67 -28.59 -23.98
C LYS A 47 7.31 -27.94 -24.25
N LEU A 48 7.27 -27.00 -25.18
CA LEU A 48 6.04 -26.32 -25.56
C LEU A 48 5.06 -27.28 -26.25
N GLU A 49 5.53 -28.18 -27.11
CA GLU A 49 4.69 -29.20 -27.74
C GLU A 49 3.96 -30.06 -26.70
N ASP A 50 4.68 -30.60 -25.71
CA ASP A 50 4.08 -31.36 -24.61
C ASP A 50 3.10 -30.54 -23.78
N PHE A 51 3.41 -29.25 -23.58
CA PHE A 51 2.55 -28.30 -22.88
C PHE A 51 1.25 -28.03 -23.64
N LEU A 52 1.31 -27.89 -24.97
CA LEU A 52 0.15 -27.67 -25.83
C LEU A 52 -0.74 -28.91 -25.91
N LYS A 53 -0.14 -30.10 -26.03
CA LYS A 53 -0.88 -31.40 -26.00
C LYS A 53 -1.67 -31.56 -24.70
N LYS A 54 -1.07 -31.23 -23.55
CA LYS A 54 -1.75 -31.26 -22.24
C LYS A 54 -2.93 -30.29 -22.13
N LYS A 55 -2.99 -29.30 -23.00
CA LYS A 55 -4.04 -28.29 -23.05
C LYS A 55 -5.03 -28.51 -24.19
N ASP A 56 -4.93 -29.63 -24.89
CA ASP A 56 -5.75 -29.95 -26.06
C ASP A 56 -5.66 -28.87 -27.16
N ILE A 57 -4.47 -28.27 -27.32
CA ILE A 57 -4.20 -27.28 -28.37
C ILE A 57 -3.52 -27.99 -29.53
N ASN A 58 -4.22 -28.08 -30.66
CA ASN A 58 -3.73 -28.73 -31.88
C ASN A 58 -3.00 -27.73 -32.79
N LEU A 59 -1.87 -27.21 -32.32
CA LEU A 59 -0.94 -26.36 -33.08
C LEU A 59 0.48 -26.82 -32.84
N THR A 60 1.34 -26.69 -33.85
CA THR A 60 2.79 -26.84 -33.63
C THR A 60 3.30 -25.70 -32.74
N PRO A 61 4.43 -25.88 -32.02
CA PRO A 61 5.05 -24.81 -31.24
C PRO A 61 5.25 -23.49 -32.01
N ALA A 62 5.73 -23.57 -33.26
CA ALA A 62 5.96 -22.41 -34.10
C ALA A 62 4.65 -21.69 -34.48
N GLU A 63 3.62 -22.44 -34.89
CA GLU A 63 2.30 -21.89 -35.20
C GLU A 63 1.65 -21.26 -33.96
N TYR A 64 1.82 -21.87 -32.80
CA TYR A 64 1.30 -21.33 -31.54
C TYR A 64 1.94 -19.98 -31.18
N LEU A 65 3.27 -19.86 -31.29
CA LEU A 65 3.95 -18.59 -31.06
C LEU A 65 3.52 -17.53 -32.10
N GLN A 66 3.35 -17.93 -33.36
CA GLN A 66 2.84 -17.05 -34.40
C GLN A 66 1.41 -16.58 -34.09
N ASP A 67 0.54 -17.48 -33.62
CA ASP A 67 -0.83 -17.17 -33.20
C ASP A 67 -0.85 -16.20 -32.02
N LEU A 68 0.03 -16.37 -31.02
CA LEU A 68 0.20 -15.39 -29.93
C LEU A 68 0.63 -14.02 -30.47
N GLY A 69 1.53 -13.97 -31.45
CA GLY A 69 1.93 -12.73 -32.12
C GLY A 69 0.79 -12.05 -32.87
N LYS A 70 -0.01 -12.81 -33.62
CA LYS A 70 -1.23 -12.31 -34.31
C LYS A 70 -2.25 -11.78 -33.31
N LYS A 71 -2.45 -12.48 -32.19
CA LYS A 71 -3.32 -12.02 -31.09
C LYS A 71 -2.82 -10.70 -30.50
N LEU A 72 -1.51 -10.56 -30.26
CA LEU A 72 -0.92 -9.30 -29.79
C LEU A 72 -1.19 -8.16 -30.77
N TYR A 73 -1.02 -8.41 -32.07
CA TYR A 73 -1.30 -7.43 -33.12
C TYR A 73 -2.75 -6.95 -33.06
N ILE A 74 -3.73 -7.88 -33.10
CA ILE A 74 -5.16 -7.56 -33.01
C ILE A 74 -5.47 -6.76 -31.74
N LYS A 75 -4.93 -7.18 -30.59
CA LYS A 75 -5.14 -6.47 -29.32
C LYS A 75 -4.61 -5.04 -29.33
N ILE A 76 -3.53 -4.77 -30.03
CA ILE A 76 -2.99 -3.42 -30.17
C ILE A 76 -3.79 -2.61 -31.20
N THR A 77 -4.01 -3.15 -32.40
CA THR A 77 -4.53 -2.37 -33.52
C THR A 77 -6.02 -2.14 -33.47
N GLU A 78 -6.77 -3.04 -32.82
CA GLU A 78 -8.22 -2.94 -32.70
C GLU A 78 -8.60 -2.46 -31.30
N VAL A 79 -8.23 -3.23 -30.27
CA VAL A 79 -8.71 -2.97 -28.89
C VAL A 79 -8.02 -1.76 -28.28
N LEU A 80 -6.68 -1.77 -28.16
CA LEU A 80 -5.94 -0.69 -27.53
C LEU A 80 -6.14 0.63 -28.28
N ARG A 81 -6.15 0.58 -29.62
CA ARG A 81 -6.35 1.77 -30.43
C ARG A 81 -7.73 2.38 -30.21
N SER A 82 -8.80 1.59 -30.24
CA SER A 82 -10.16 2.07 -29.96
C SER A 82 -10.25 2.70 -28.57
N GLU A 83 -9.69 2.03 -27.55
CA GLU A 83 -9.68 2.56 -26.18
C GLU A 83 -8.90 3.87 -26.06
N ILE A 84 -7.76 4.01 -26.78
CA ILE A 84 -7.01 5.27 -26.80
C ILE A 84 -7.82 6.38 -27.48
N ASP A 85 -8.49 6.05 -28.59
CA ASP A 85 -9.31 7.01 -29.35
C ASP A 85 -10.55 7.47 -28.54
N GLU A 86 -10.99 6.69 -27.55
CA GLU A 86 -12.08 7.03 -26.62
C GLU A 86 -11.64 7.93 -25.46
N VAL A 87 -10.35 8.03 -25.14
CA VAL A 87 -9.87 8.86 -24.01
C VAL A 87 -10.02 10.34 -24.34
N THR A 88 -10.74 11.05 -23.46
CA THR A 88 -10.94 12.50 -23.57
C THR A 88 -9.92 13.30 -22.74
N GLU A 89 -9.77 14.59 -23.05
CA GLU A 89 -8.92 15.50 -22.28
C GLU A 89 -9.47 15.69 -20.86
N GLU A 90 -10.79 15.79 -20.72
CA GLU A 90 -11.47 15.95 -19.44
C GLU A 90 -11.24 14.76 -18.51
N GLU A 91 -11.30 13.53 -19.02
CA GLU A 91 -10.98 12.33 -18.25
C GLU A 91 -9.52 12.31 -17.80
N CYS A 92 -8.59 12.76 -18.65
CA CYS A 92 -7.18 12.90 -18.28
C CYS A 92 -7.00 13.91 -17.13
N ILE A 93 -7.64 15.08 -17.23
CA ILE A 93 -7.59 16.12 -16.20
C ILE A 93 -8.17 15.60 -14.89
N GLU A 94 -9.34 14.96 -14.93
CA GLU A 94 -10.00 14.43 -13.75
C GLU A 94 -9.19 13.28 -13.12
N TYR A 95 -8.63 12.41 -13.94
CA TYR A 95 -7.75 11.34 -13.46
C TYR A 95 -6.55 11.91 -12.68
N ILE A 96 -5.89 12.94 -13.21
CA ILE A 96 -4.76 13.59 -12.51
C ILE A 96 -5.22 14.25 -11.21
N LYS A 97 -6.33 14.99 -11.21
CA LYS A 97 -6.89 15.59 -9.99
C LYS A 97 -7.21 14.53 -8.94
N ASN A 98 -7.88 13.45 -9.34
CA ASN A 98 -8.23 12.35 -8.45
C ASN A 98 -6.98 11.65 -7.88
N LEU A 99 -5.96 11.41 -8.71
CA LEU A 99 -4.68 10.85 -8.25
C LEU A 99 -4.01 11.73 -7.20
N VAL A 100 -3.98 13.05 -7.42
CA VAL A 100 -3.21 13.98 -6.59
C VAL A 100 -3.96 14.41 -5.33
N ILE A 101 -5.28 14.56 -5.39
CA ILE A 101 -6.10 15.05 -4.28
C ILE A 101 -6.74 13.88 -3.53
N ASN A 102 -7.60 13.12 -4.20
CA ASN A 102 -8.44 12.12 -3.52
C ASN A 102 -7.60 10.92 -3.06
N ARG A 103 -6.81 10.32 -3.96
CA ARG A 103 -6.01 9.13 -3.60
C ARG A 103 -4.93 9.41 -2.57
N THR A 104 -4.35 10.62 -2.56
CA THR A 104 -3.37 10.99 -1.54
C THR A 104 -4.04 11.18 -0.17
N PHE A 105 -5.22 11.80 -0.15
CA PHE A 105 -6.01 11.95 1.07
C PHE A 105 -6.50 10.59 1.60
N GLU A 106 -7.08 9.74 0.75
CA GLU A 106 -7.49 8.39 1.12
C GLU A 106 -6.31 7.58 1.69
N GLY A 107 -5.16 7.61 1.01
CA GLY A 107 -3.95 6.94 1.48
C GLY A 107 -3.47 7.45 2.85
N TYR A 108 -3.55 8.76 3.08
CA TYR A 108 -3.23 9.37 4.37
C TYR A 108 -4.19 8.92 5.48
N MET A 109 -5.49 8.88 5.21
CA MET A 109 -6.51 8.44 6.17
C MET A 109 -6.36 6.95 6.50
N THR A 110 -6.19 6.08 5.50
CA THR A 110 -5.95 4.65 5.71
C THR A 110 -4.69 4.40 6.53
N GLU A 111 -3.63 5.19 6.34
CA GLU A 111 -2.43 5.08 7.16
C GLU A 111 -2.72 5.39 8.64
N LYS A 112 -3.44 6.48 8.93
CA LYS A 112 -3.87 6.83 10.29
C LYS A 112 -4.69 5.70 10.92
N GLU A 113 -5.70 5.20 10.22
CA GLU A 113 -6.58 4.13 10.69
C GLU A 113 -5.82 2.82 10.96
N THR A 114 -4.84 2.48 10.11
CA THR A 114 -4.02 1.27 10.28
C THR A 114 -3.20 1.34 11.56
N ILE A 115 -2.55 2.47 11.81
CA ILE A 115 -1.73 2.68 13.02
C ILE A 115 -2.60 2.70 14.27
N TYR A 116 -3.80 3.30 14.17
CA TYR A 116 -4.81 3.22 15.22
C TYR A 116 -5.20 1.76 15.51
N GLY A 117 -5.58 0.98 14.50
CA GLY A 117 -5.98 -0.42 14.67
C GLY A 117 -4.90 -1.23 15.38
N GLN A 118 -3.63 -1.04 14.99
CA GLN A 118 -2.49 -1.66 15.67
C GLN A 118 -2.39 -1.23 17.14
N LEU A 119 -2.55 0.06 17.44
CA LEU A 119 -2.51 0.54 18.82
C LEU A 119 -3.63 -0.07 19.66
N GLN A 120 -4.86 -0.14 19.14
CA GLN A 120 -6.00 -0.76 19.84
C GLN A 120 -5.71 -2.22 20.18
N GLU A 121 -5.19 -2.98 19.22
CA GLU A 121 -4.80 -4.38 19.42
C GLU A 121 -3.69 -4.54 20.46
N ILE A 122 -2.69 -3.65 20.48
CA ILE A 122 -1.56 -3.75 21.44
C ILE A 122 -1.96 -3.30 22.84
N LEU A 123 -2.84 -2.30 22.96
CA LEU A 123 -3.34 -1.88 24.27
C LEU A 123 -4.11 -3.02 24.93
N ASN A 124 -4.98 -3.72 24.18
CA ASN A 124 -5.73 -4.90 24.61
C ASN A 124 -6.37 -4.76 26.01
N ILE A 125 -7.02 -3.63 26.27
CA ILE A 125 -7.66 -3.33 27.56
C ILE A 125 -9.17 -3.48 27.41
N GLU A 126 -9.81 -4.23 28.31
CA GLU A 126 -11.27 -4.38 28.33
C GLU A 126 -11.96 -3.02 28.56
N ASN A 127 -13.06 -2.79 27.83
CA ASN A 127 -13.90 -1.59 27.93
C ASN A 127 -13.24 -0.25 27.55
N ILE A 128 -12.07 -0.28 26.91
CA ILE A 128 -11.40 0.92 26.40
C ILE A 128 -11.31 0.87 24.88
N LYS A 129 -11.92 1.86 24.24
CA LYS A 129 -11.92 2.05 22.79
C LYS A 129 -11.26 3.37 22.44
N ILE A 130 -10.38 3.36 21.46
CA ILE A 130 -9.90 4.58 20.82
C ILE A 130 -10.92 4.98 19.75
N GLU A 131 -11.26 6.26 19.69
CA GLU A 131 -12.25 6.83 18.80
C GLU A 131 -11.64 8.00 18.01
N SER A 132 -12.12 8.24 16.79
CA SER A 132 -11.72 9.41 16.01
C SER A 132 -12.12 10.68 16.73
N ALA A 133 -11.20 11.64 16.82
CA ALA A 133 -11.50 12.91 17.43
C ALA A 133 -12.41 13.76 16.52
N PRO A 134 -13.27 14.62 17.08
CA PRO A 134 -13.99 15.62 16.31
C PRO A 134 -13.02 16.56 15.59
N ASP A 135 -13.41 17.09 14.42
CA ASP A 135 -12.60 18.05 13.64
C ASP A 135 -12.11 19.25 14.47
N GLU A 136 -12.90 19.69 15.45
CA GLU A 136 -12.52 20.78 16.35
C GLU A 136 -11.27 20.43 17.18
N TRP A 137 -11.12 19.17 17.59
CA TRP A 137 -10.00 18.73 18.41
C TRP A 137 -8.70 18.65 17.62
N ASP A 138 -8.76 18.19 16.36
CA ASP A 138 -7.61 18.25 15.45
C ASP A 138 -7.13 19.70 15.29
N ARG A 139 -8.06 20.63 15.01
CA ARG A 139 -7.73 22.05 14.77
C ARG A 139 -7.23 22.79 16.00
N LEU A 140 -7.79 22.54 17.18
CA LEU A 140 -7.46 23.27 18.40
C LEU A 140 -6.32 22.64 19.20
N TYR A 141 -6.24 21.30 19.17
CA TYR A 141 -5.39 20.54 20.07
C TYR A 141 -4.34 19.68 19.35
N ASN A 142 -4.45 19.48 18.04
CA ASN A 142 -3.65 18.49 17.30
C ASN A 142 -3.89 17.08 17.85
N VAL A 143 -5.15 16.65 17.84
CA VAL A 143 -5.58 15.34 18.31
C VAL A 143 -6.35 14.65 17.19
N ASP A 144 -5.82 13.54 16.70
CA ASP A 144 -6.43 12.74 15.62
C ASP A 144 -7.46 11.74 16.17
N PHE A 145 -7.13 11.12 17.29
CA PHE A 145 -7.94 10.12 17.98
C PHE A 145 -7.91 10.38 19.48
N PHE A 146 -8.85 9.80 20.23
CA PHE A 146 -8.86 9.89 21.67
C PHE A 146 -9.26 8.58 22.33
N ILE A 147 -8.91 8.43 23.60
CA ILE A 147 -9.38 7.39 24.49
C ILE A 147 -10.19 8.05 25.59
N LYS A 148 -11.42 7.58 25.80
CA LYS A 148 -12.23 8.01 26.94
C LYS A 148 -11.96 7.10 28.14
N VAL A 149 -11.64 7.70 29.28
CA VAL A 149 -11.47 7.00 30.56
C VAL A 149 -12.31 7.74 31.59
N ASN A 150 -13.42 7.12 32.02
CA ASN A 150 -14.45 7.76 32.83
C ASN A 150 -14.99 9.06 32.18
N ASP A 151 -14.82 10.20 32.83
CA ASP A 151 -15.20 11.54 32.37
C ASP A 151 -14.05 12.32 31.72
N LYS A 152 -12.86 11.72 31.62
CA LYS A 152 -11.64 12.32 31.08
C LYS A 152 -11.26 11.72 29.73
N TYR A 153 -10.37 12.41 29.02
CA TYR A 153 -9.95 12.03 27.67
C TYR A 153 -8.43 12.08 27.53
N ILE A 154 -7.86 11.04 26.90
CA ILE A 154 -6.47 11.00 26.44
C ILE A 154 -6.48 11.28 24.94
N GLY A 155 -5.65 12.22 24.47
CA GLY A 155 -5.49 12.50 23.05
C GLY A 155 -4.38 11.68 22.40
N LEU A 156 -4.53 11.35 21.12
CA LEU A 156 -3.57 10.62 20.32
C LEU A 156 -3.34 11.35 18.99
N GLN A 157 -2.09 11.64 18.66
CA GLN A 157 -1.68 12.22 17.39
C GLN A 157 -0.74 11.25 16.67
N ILE A 158 -1.05 10.89 15.42
CA ILE A 158 -0.21 10.01 14.60
C ILE A 158 0.60 10.88 13.64
N LYS A 159 1.92 10.65 13.56
CA LYS A 159 2.81 11.31 12.60
C LYS A 159 3.72 10.30 11.88
N PRO A 160 3.75 10.31 10.53
CA PRO A 160 4.67 9.46 9.77
C PRO A 160 6.09 10.03 9.78
N VAL A 161 7.07 9.15 9.94
CA VAL A 161 8.51 9.46 9.83
C VAL A 161 9.24 8.43 8.97
N THR A 162 10.38 8.83 8.42
CA THR A 162 11.38 7.84 8.01
C THR A 162 12.10 7.35 9.26
N PHE A 163 12.50 6.07 9.27
CA PHE A 163 13.16 5.46 10.43
C PHE A 163 14.40 6.25 10.89
N GLU A 164 15.18 6.78 9.94
CA GLU A 164 16.40 7.56 10.19
C GLU A 164 16.14 8.91 10.89
N HIS A 165 15.04 9.59 10.58
CA HIS A 165 14.73 10.91 11.12
C HIS A 165 13.74 10.87 12.30
N ALA A 166 13.28 9.68 12.69
CA ALA A 166 12.23 9.52 13.70
C ALA A 166 12.53 10.24 15.03
N PRO A 167 13.75 10.15 15.62
CA PRO A 167 14.07 10.84 16.87
C PRO A 167 14.03 12.36 16.76
N GLU A 168 14.55 12.93 15.66
CA GLU A 168 14.57 14.38 15.44
C GLU A 168 13.15 14.93 15.32
N PHE A 169 12.30 14.25 14.56
CA PHE A 169 10.92 14.69 14.38
C PHE A 169 10.07 14.53 15.65
N ALA A 170 10.31 13.50 16.46
CA ALA A 170 9.65 13.34 17.76
C ALA A 170 9.79 14.62 18.62
N THR A 171 11.02 15.10 18.78
CA THR A 171 11.33 16.30 19.56
C THR A 171 10.67 17.54 18.96
N LYS A 172 10.79 17.72 17.63
CA LYS A 172 10.21 18.88 16.93
C LYS A 172 8.69 18.97 17.10
N TRP A 173 7.98 17.84 17.02
CA TRP A 173 6.52 17.86 17.18
C TRP A 173 6.09 18.03 18.63
N GLN A 174 6.81 17.43 19.58
CA GLN A 174 6.55 17.67 21.00
C GLN A 174 6.67 19.16 21.33
N GLU A 175 7.69 19.84 20.82
CA GLU A 175 7.87 21.28 21.00
C GLU A 175 6.78 22.09 20.29
N ALA A 176 6.49 21.78 19.02
CA ALA A 176 5.53 22.51 18.21
C ALA A 176 4.09 22.44 18.75
N TYR A 177 3.70 21.29 19.33
CA TYR A 177 2.34 21.07 19.83
C TYR A 177 2.20 21.17 21.35
N LYS A 178 3.28 21.50 22.07
CA LYS A 178 3.28 21.61 23.53
C LYS A 178 2.12 22.44 24.06
N VAL A 179 1.94 23.66 23.54
CA VAL A 179 0.90 24.59 24.00
C VAL A 179 -0.51 24.06 23.74
N SER A 180 -0.73 23.38 22.61
CA SER A 180 -2.05 22.83 22.29
C SER A 180 -2.37 21.60 23.14
N HIS A 181 -1.38 20.74 23.39
CA HIS A 181 -1.51 19.58 24.26
C HIS A 181 -1.71 19.96 25.74
N GLU A 182 -1.06 21.03 26.22
CA GLU A 182 -1.30 21.59 27.56
C GLU A 182 -2.75 22.05 27.70
N LYS A 183 -3.28 22.81 26.74
CA LYS A 183 -4.69 23.22 26.72
C LYS A 183 -5.66 22.05 26.68
N PHE A 184 -5.33 20.99 25.94
CA PHE A 184 -6.12 19.76 25.93
C PHE A 184 -6.14 19.12 27.32
N THR A 185 -4.98 18.98 27.94
CA THR A 185 -4.84 18.36 29.27
C THR A 185 -5.58 19.17 30.35
N GLU A 186 -5.48 20.50 30.32
CA GLU A 186 -6.22 21.37 31.24
C GLU A 186 -7.74 21.22 31.10
N LYS A 187 -8.23 21.06 29.88
CA LYS A 187 -9.66 20.96 29.59
C LYS A 187 -10.24 19.56 29.82
N PHE A 188 -9.49 18.52 29.50
CA PHE A 188 -9.99 17.14 29.43
C PHE A 188 -9.33 16.17 30.42
N GLY A 189 -8.34 16.63 31.18
CA GLY A 189 -7.71 15.91 32.29
C GLY A 189 -6.66 14.85 31.92
N GLY A 190 -6.66 14.35 30.69
CA GLY A 190 -5.67 13.39 30.19
C GLY A 190 -4.66 14.02 29.22
N LYS A 191 -3.50 13.40 29.10
CA LYS A 191 -2.41 13.85 28.21
C LYS A 191 -2.70 13.58 26.73
N VAL A 192 -1.93 14.23 25.86
CA VAL A 192 -1.86 13.92 24.43
C VAL A 192 -0.55 13.21 24.10
N PHE A 193 -0.62 12.08 23.41
CA PHE A 193 0.54 11.28 23.01
C PHE A 193 0.78 11.34 21.50
N ILE A 194 2.05 11.52 21.10
CA ILE A 194 2.46 11.49 19.70
C ILE A 194 2.95 10.09 19.35
N ILE A 195 2.29 9.43 18.42
CA ILE A 195 2.59 8.11 17.91
C ILE A 195 3.31 8.28 16.58
N LEU A 196 4.53 7.74 16.50
CA LEU A 196 5.34 7.76 15.30
C LEU A 196 5.11 6.50 14.49
N SER A 197 4.77 6.65 13.21
CA SER A 197 4.66 5.53 12.28
C SER A 197 5.82 5.51 11.28
N VAL A 198 6.36 4.32 11.02
CA VAL A 198 7.38 4.09 9.98
C VAL A 198 6.90 3.04 9.00
N LYS A 199 7.32 3.16 7.74
CA LYS A 199 7.13 2.09 6.75
C LYS A 199 8.21 1.02 6.94
N ARG A 200 7.80 -0.25 7.12
CA ARG A 200 8.67 -1.43 7.10
C ARG A 200 8.20 -2.39 6.02
N GLY A 201 8.92 -2.44 4.90
CA GLY A 201 8.52 -3.23 3.74
C GLY A 201 7.20 -2.73 3.15
N LYS A 202 6.16 -3.56 3.19
CA LYS A 202 4.80 -3.20 2.74
C LYS A 202 3.94 -2.60 3.85
N ASP A 203 4.32 -2.80 5.10
CA ASP A 203 3.49 -2.47 6.25
C ASP A 203 3.89 -1.13 6.88
N LYS A 204 2.93 -0.48 7.55
CA LYS A 204 3.16 0.66 8.44
C LYS A 204 3.11 0.15 9.88
N VAL A 205 4.07 0.56 10.71
CA VAL A 205 4.16 0.10 12.10
C VAL A 205 4.47 1.24 13.05
N ILE A 206 4.01 1.13 14.29
CA ILE A 206 4.38 2.04 15.39
C ILE A 206 5.88 1.90 15.69
N PHE A 207 6.58 3.03 15.66
CA PHE A 207 8.03 3.12 15.89
C PHE A 207 8.37 3.30 17.36
N ASN A 208 7.79 4.32 18.01
CA ASN A 208 8.04 4.69 19.39
C ASN A 208 7.21 3.83 20.37
N LYS A 209 7.52 2.54 20.45
CA LYS A 209 6.74 1.57 21.23
C LYS A 209 6.67 1.91 22.73
N GLU A 210 7.63 2.65 23.26
CA GLU A 210 7.63 3.17 24.62
C GLU A 210 6.38 3.99 24.95
N ILE A 211 5.79 4.67 23.95
CA ILE A 211 4.58 5.48 24.13
C ILE A 211 3.37 4.63 24.56
N ILE A 212 3.37 3.35 24.21
CA ILE A 212 2.29 2.42 24.54
C ILE A 212 2.23 2.20 26.05
N ASP A 213 3.38 2.04 26.69
CA ASP A 213 3.47 1.88 28.14
C ASP A 213 3.11 3.19 28.86
N GLU A 214 3.44 4.35 28.28
CA GLU A 214 3.03 5.65 28.81
C GLU A 214 1.52 5.86 28.71
N ILE A 215 0.89 5.47 27.60
CA ILE A 215 -0.56 5.50 27.44
C ILE A 215 -1.23 4.60 28.48
N LYS A 216 -0.71 3.38 28.69
CA LYS A 216 -1.24 2.45 29.71
C LYS A 216 -1.18 3.05 31.11
N LYS A 217 -0.03 3.65 31.48
CA LYS A 217 0.13 4.34 32.78
C LYS A 217 -0.84 5.51 32.95
N GLU A 218 -1.08 6.27 31.88
CA GLU A 218 -2.03 7.37 31.92
C GLU A 218 -3.47 6.87 32.07
N ILE A 219 -3.83 5.79 31.38
CA ILE A 219 -5.11 5.10 31.58
C ILE A 219 -5.26 4.67 33.05
N ASP A 220 -4.26 4.00 33.62
CA ASP A 220 -4.27 3.57 35.02
C ASP A 220 -4.44 4.76 35.97
N ARG A 221 -3.67 5.84 35.77
CA ARG A 221 -3.79 7.07 36.55
C ARG A 221 -5.22 7.61 36.53
N LEU A 222 -5.81 7.70 35.34
CA LEU A 222 -7.16 8.22 35.15
C LEU A 222 -8.27 7.29 35.68
N MET A 223 -8.02 5.98 35.77
CA MET A 223 -8.92 5.03 36.43
C MET A 223 -8.85 5.13 37.96
N THR A 224 -7.68 5.45 38.52
CA THR A 224 -7.49 5.59 39.98
C THR A 224 -7.82 6.98 40.52
N ASP A 225 -7.86 8.00 39.66
CA ASP A 225 -8.31 9.36 39.99
C ASP A 225 -9.84 9.36 40.16
N PHE A 226 -10.35 8.80 41.27
CA PHE A 226 -11.72 9.05 41.71
C PHE A 226 -11.81 10.45 42.34
N PRO A 227 -12.86 11.23 42.04
CA PRO A 227 -13.18 12.45 42.79
C PRO A 227 -13.56 12.17 44.24
#